data_AF-A0A535RE41-F1
#
_entry.id   AF-A0A535RE41-F1
#
_cell.length_a   1.000
_cell.length_b   1.000
_cell.length_c   1.000
_cell.angle_alpha   90.00
_cell.angle_beta   90.00
_cell.angle_gamma   90.00
#
_symmetry.space_group_name_H-M   'P 1'
#
loop_
_entity.id
_entity.type
_entity.pdbx_description
1 polymer ?
#
loop_
_entity_poly.entity_id
_entity_poly.type
_entity_poly.pdbx_seq_one_letter_code
_entity_poly.pdbx_strand_id
1 'polypeptide(L)'
;MAGDRIALQSTRPTEFMDLTGRLQRVIEKAGLLNGRVHLQALHTTLGLAMNENEPLLLADLEAMLRRLAPAEATYLHDDFSLRRAVPEDEPANGHAHARNLLLQPSLTLLVEDGELLVGRWQSVFAVELDGPRAREVAIQLEGEFAKGRPDRTRRLIELELERQLHADPEQVGDPMRRLVEAGGKRFRPFLVLLTARLGPDYDPLRAATLAAAVELIHAATLVHDDYVDESPQRRGRPTVAAAEGPARAIAVGDFYFAKATRLIAELGSPDVTSTIAVAMEAICRSQIDDLELRGRYPGDEADYLRVVRGKTAALIAAACVAGAQLSGASAEVVERVRRYGDAVGVAFQMTDDVVDFSDRSGKPMGQDIRERVLSLPLIYASEDEALGGEIQQLLAGPLPDRELRRVVELVGRSGALDRVNREATDLVQAALRELEGVDLDGVKATLAEIAESVVDRSA
;
A
#
# COMPACT_ATOMS: atom_id res chain seq x y z
N MET A 1 -12.24 -2.03 -19.34
CA MET A 1 -11.63 -1.35 -20.50
C MET A 1 -11.98 0.12 -20.42
N ALA A 2 -11.02 0.97 -20.07
CA ALA A 2 -11.18 2.42 -20.15
C ALA A 2 -10.55 2.87 -21.49
N GLY A 3 -11.34 3.53 -22.35
CA GLY A 3 -10.80 4.17 -23.55
C GLY A 3 -10.27 5.55 -23.18
N ASP A 4 -9.01 5.83 -23.47
CA ASP A 4 -8.38 7.14 -23.26
C ASP A 4 -7.87 7.69 -24.59
N ARG A 5 -7.60 9.00 -24.68
CA ARG A 5 -7.08 9.65 -25.88
C ARG A 5 -5.88 10.53 -25.54
N ILE A 6 -4.83 10.48 -26.36
CA ILE A 6 -3.74 11.45 -26.28
C ILE A 6 -3.97 12.54 -27.33
N ALA A 7 -4.21 13.76 -26.85
CA ALA A 7 -4.18 14.95 -27.68
C ALA A 7 -2.74 15.34 -28.03
N LEU A 8 -2.52 15.67 -29.28
CA LEU A 8 -1.24 16.05 -29.87
C LEU A 8 -1.42 17.34 -30.66
N GLN A 9 -0.39 18.18 -30.64
CA GLN A 9 -0.35 19.41 -31.41
C GLN A 9 0.99 19.44 -32.14
N SER A 10 0.95 19.27 -33.45
CA SER A 10 2.14 19.42 -34.28
C SER A 10 2.40 20.90 -34.60
N THR A 11 3.66 21.20 -34.85
CA THR A 11 4.21 22.51 -35.18
C THR A 11 4.66 22.59 -36.65
N ARG A 12 4.88 21.45 -37.30
CA ARG A 12 5.35 21.37 -38.69
C ARG A 12 4.87 20.09 -39.41
N PRO A 13 4.94 20.03 -40.75
CA PRO A 13 4.72 18.78 -41.47
C PRO A 13 5.89 17.81 -41.29
N THR A 14 5.58 16.51 -41.34
CA THR A 14 6.53 15.40 -41.13
C THR A 14 7.27 15.50 -39.79
N GLU A 15 6.50 15.58 -38.71
CA GLU A 15 6.99 15.74 -37.33
C GLU A 15 6.83 14.44 -36.54
N PHE A 16 7.93 13.97 -35.94
CA PHE A 16 7.95 12.82 -35.04
C PHE A 16 7.73 13.30 -33.59
N MET A 17 6.55 13.03 -33.04
CA MET A 17 6.18 13.37 -31.68
C MET A 17 6.34 12.14 -30.77
N ASP A 18 7.27 12.20 -29.82
CA ASP A 18 7.51 11.10 -28.88
C ASP A 18 6.33 10.94 -27.89
N LEU A 19 5.75 9.75 -27.90
CA LEU A 19 4.64 9.34 -27.04
C LEU A 19 5.10 8.52 -25.83
N THR A 20 6.34 8.04 -25.78
CA THR A 20 6.82 7.03 -24.82
C THR A 20 6.49 7.42 -23.37
N GLY A 21 6.90 8.62 -22.94
CA GLY A 21 6.61 9.11 -21.59
C GLY A 21 5.14 9.45 -21.35
N ARG A 22 4.36 9.77 -22.41
CA ARG A 22 2.91 10.00 -22.29
C ARG A 22 2.18 8.68 -22.06
N LEU A 23 2.59 7.63 -22.75
CA LEU A 23 2.04 6.28 -22.61
C LEU A 23 2.33 5.72 -21.22
N GLN A 24 3.54 5.90 -20.71
CA GLN A 24 3.90 5.51 -19.34
C GLN A 24 2.96 6.16 -18.31
N ARG A 25 2.68 7.47 -18.44
CA ARG A 25 1.73 8.16 -17.55
C ARG A 25 0.30 7.62 -17.65
N VAL A 26 -0.14 7.20 -18.84
CA VAL A 26 -1.47 6.59 -19.02
C VAL A 26 -1.54 5.24 -18.33
N ILE A 27 -0.50 4.42 -18.43
CA ILE A 27 -0.37 3.12 -17.74
C ILE A 27 -0.42 3.33 -16.22
N GLU A 28 0.40 4.24 -15.70
CA GLU A 28 0.47 4.59 -14.28
C GLU A 28 -0.88 5.08 -13.74
N LYS A 29 -1.55 5.96 -14.49
CA LYS A 29 -2.85 6.52 -14.12
C LYS A 29 -3.94 5.44 -14.09
N ALA A 30 -3.91 4.51 -15.04
CA ALA A 30 -4.88 3.41 -15.12
C ALA A 30 -4.57 2.29 -14.12
N GLY A 31 -3.33 2.21 -13.61
CA GLY A 31 -2.89 1.15 -12.72
C GLY A 31 -2.71 -0.20 -13.41
N LEU A 32 -2.41 -0.22 -14.72
CA LEU A 32 -2.14 -1.47 -15.44
C LEU A 32 -0.78 -2.05 -14.98
N LEU A 33 -0.78 -3.25 -14.41
CA LEU A 33 0.42 -3.95 -13.93
C LEU A 33 1.04 -4.79 -15.04
N ASN A 34 0.29 -5.77 -15.54
CA ASN A 34 0.74 -6.71 -16.56
C ASN A 34 -0.29 -6.77 -17.68
N GLY A 35 0.11 -6.50 -18.92
CA GLY A 35 -0.83 -6.47 -20.02
C GLY A 35 -0.32 -5.80 -21.29
N ARG A 36 -1.21 -5.08 -21.95
CA ARG A 36 -1.01 -4.48 -23.28
C ARG A 36 -1.58 -3.07 -23.36
N VAL A 37 -0.86 -2.23 -24.09
CA VAL A 37 -1.34 -0.94 -24.56
C VAL A 37 -1.54 -1.01 -26.07
N HIS A 38 -2.76 -0.76 -26.52
CA HIS A 38 -3.12 -0.63 -27.92
C HIS A 38 -3.25 0.85 -28.28
N LEU A 39 -2.62 1.24 -29.38
CA LEU A 39 -2.63 2.58 -29.95
C LEU A 39 -3.24 2.54 -31.34
N GLN A 40 -4.09 3.50 -31.66
CA GLN A 40 -4.64 3.66 -33.01
C GLN A 40 -4.62 5.13 -33.42
N ALA A 41 -3.99 5.41 -34.57
CA ALA A 41 -4.08 6.72 -35.20
C ALA A 41 -5.50 6.92 -35.76
N LEU A 42 -6.13 8.05 -35.42
CA LEU A 42 -7.51 8.36 -35.84
C LEU A 42 -7.58 9.24 -37.09
N HIS A 43 -6.44 9.53 -37.71
CA HIS A 43 -6.34 10.50 -38.81
C HIS A 43 -5.63 9.84 -40.00
N THR A 44 -6.10 10.12 -41.21
CA THR A 44 -5.58 9.51 -42.45
C THR A 44 -4.18 10.00 -42.86
N THR A 45 -3.70 11.08 -42.23
CA THR A 45 -2.36 11.66 -42.43
C THR A 45 -1.52 11.66 -41.13
N LEU A 46 -1.90 10.83 -40.15
CA LEU A 46 -1.12 10.58 -38.94
C LEU A 46 -0.75 9.10 -38.91
N GLY A 47 0.55 8.81 -38.82
CA GLY A 47 1.05 7.45 -38.66
C GLY A 47 1.63 7.21 -37.27
N LEU A 48 1.83 5.95 -36.91
CA LEU A 48 2.60 5.52 -35.75
C LEU A 48 3.89 4.84 -36.20
N ALA A 49 4.93 4.96 -35.38
CA ALA A 49 6.21 4.28 -35.59
C ALA A 49 6.86 3.96 -34.24
N MET A 50 7.71 2.94 -34.21
CA MET A 50 8.59 2.65 -33.09
C MET A 50 10.02 2.54 -33.59
N ASN A 51 10.90 3.39 -33.09
CA ASN A 51 12.30 3.44 -33.49
C ASN A 51 13.14 4.17 -32.43
N GLU A 52 14.42 4.41 -32.70
CA GLU A 52 15.30 5.15 -31.82
C GLU A 52 15.04 6.66 -31.86
N ASN A 53 14.98 7.29 -30.67
CA ASN A 53 14.86 8.75 -30.53
C ASN A 53 16.24 9.42 -30.63
N GLU A 54 16.85 9.30 -31.80
CA GLU A 54 18.10 9.97 -32.15
C GLU A 54 17.82 11.01 -33.25
N PRO A 55 18.17 12.30 -33.05
CA PRO A 55 17.77 13.37 -33.96
C PRO A 55 18.20 13.21 -35.42
N LEU A 56 19.38 12.64 -35.69
CA LEU A 56 19.88 12.46 -37.06
C LEU A 56 19.15 11.31 -37.76
N LEU A 57 18.88 10.22 -37.07
CA LEU A 57 18.06 9.13 -37.59
C LEU A 57 16.65 9.60 -37.93
N LEU A 58 16.02 10.39 -37.06
CA LEU A 58 14.70 10.96 -37.33
C LEU A 58 14.72 11.89 -38.57
N ALA A 59 15.80 12.66 -38.76
CA ALA A 59 15.99 13.47 -39.96
C ALA A 59 16.16 12.61 -41.23
N ASP A 60 16.88 11.49 -41.16
CA ASP A 60 17.01 10.53 -42.26
C ASP A 60 15.67 9.88 -42.62
N LEU A 61 14.86 9.52 -41.63
CA LEU A 61 13.51 8.98 -41.84
C LEU A 61 12.58 10.02 -42.47
N GLU A 62 12.63 11.27 -42.01
CA GLU A 62 11.90 12.39 -42.62
C GLU A 62 12.32 12.59 -44.10
N ALA A 63 13.63 12.58 -44.38
CA ALA A 63 14.15 12.70 -45.75
C ALA A 63 13.73 11.52 -46.63
N MET A 64 13.71 10.30 -46.08
CA MET A 64 13.21 9.11 -46.76
C MET A 64 11.74 9.25 -47.16
N LEU A 65 10.87 9.65 -46.23
CA LEU A 65 9.44 9.86 -46.51
C LEU A 65 9.22 10.93 -47.59
N ARG A 66 9.99 12.03 -47.55
CA ARG A 66 9.95 13.07 -48.58
C ARG A 66 10.40 12.57 -49.95
N ARG A 67 11.38 11.68 -50.02
CA ARG A 67 11.85 11.10 -51.29
C ARG A 67 10.87 10.08 -51.87
N LEU A 68 10.24 9.26 -51.03
CA LEU A 68 9.29 8.23 -51.48
C LEU A 68 7.95 8.80 -51.92
N ALA A 69 7.49 9.87 -51.26
CA ALA A 69 6.28 10.59 -51.63
C ALA A 69 6.50 12.11 -51.47
N PRO A 70 7.09 12.77 -52.48
CA PRO A 70 7.37 14.20 -52.47
C PRO A 70 6.10 15.04 -52.40
N ALA A 71 6.12 16.18 -51.69
CA ALA A 71 4.93 17.02 -51.58
C ALA A 71 4.59 17.71 -52.92
N GLU A 72 5.59 17.85 -53.79
CA GLU A 72 5.56 18.55 -55.06
C GLU A 72 5.17 17.62 -56.23
N ALA A 73 5.04 16.31 -55.98
CA ALA A 73 4.62 15.36 -56.99
C ALA A 73 3.13 15.52 -57.34
N THR A 74 2.73 15.07 -58.53
CA THR A 74 1.32 15.11 -58.94
C THR A 74 0.55 13.95 -58.32
N TYR A 75 -0.41 14.26 -57.47
CA TYR A 75 -1.36 13.29 -56.91
C TYR A 75 -2.76 13.58 -57.45
N LEU A 76 -3.42 12.57 -58.02
CA LEU A 76 -4.82 12.71 -58.46
C LEU A 76 -5.78 13.04 -57.30
N HIS A 77 -5.39 12.71 -56.07
CA HIS A 77 -6.09 13.10 -54.85
C HIS A 77 -6.19 14.63 -54.68
N ASP A 78 -5.23 15.36 -55.23
CA ASP A 78 -5.14 16.82 -55.11
C ASP A 78 -5.78 17.53 -56.33
N ASP A 79 -6.31 16.77 -57.29
CA ASP A 79 -7.10 17.29 -58.41
C ASP A 79 -8.58 17.43 -58.01
N PHE A 80 -8.90 18.60 -57.44
CA PHE A 80 -10.26 18.95 -57.03
C PHE A 80 -11.23 19.18 -58.19
N SER A 81 -10.74 19.26 -59.45
CA SER A 81 -11.62 19.28 -60.63
C SER A 81 -12.20 17.89 -60.93
N LEU A 82 -11.49 16.84 -60.51
CA LEU A 82 -11.89 15.44 -60.70
C LEU A 82 -12.60 14.87 -59.46
N ARG A 83 -12.21 15.26 -58.25
CA ARG A 83 -12.87 14.81 -57.01
C ARG A 83 -14.24 15.47 -56.84
N ARG A 84 -15.28 14.66 -56.61
CA ARG A 84 -16.65 15.13 -56.33
C ARG A 84 -16.92 15.10 -54.82
N ALA A 85 -17.69 16.07 -54.32
CA ALA A 85 -18.12 16.17 -52.92
C ALA A 85 -16.96 16.33 -51.90
N VAL A 86 -15.98 17.18 -52.23
CA VAL A 86 -14.89 17.57 -51.32
C VAL A 86 -15.27 18.89 -50.62
N PRO A 87 -15.03 19.03 -49.31
CA PRO A 87 -15.17 20.31 -48.62
C PRO A 87 -14.34 21.42 -49.30
N GLU A 88 -14.84 22.66 -49.28
CA GLU A 88 -14.14 23.80 -49.92
C GLU A 88 -12.78 24.10 -49.28
N ASP A 89 -12.56 23.67 -48.04
CA ASP A 89 -11.36 23.87 -47.24
C ASP A 89 -10.42 22.66 -47.22
N GLU A 90 -10.66 21.64 -48.06
CA GLU A 90 -9.81 20.46 -48.13
C GLU A 90 -8.39 20.83 -48.62
N PRO A 91 -7.34 20.48 -47.86
CA PRO A 91 -5.95 20.69 -48.25
C PRO A 91 -5.53 19.77 -49.41
N ALA A 92 -4.61 20.23 -50.26
CA ALA A 92 -3.86 19.34 -51.15
C ALA A 92 -2.81 18.56 -50.34
N ASN A 93 -3.14 17.34 -49.92
CA ASN A 93 -2.32 16.52 -49.03
C ASN A 93 -2.17 15.05 -49.50
N GLY A 94 -2.32 14.78 -50.79
CA GLY A 94 -2.17 13.43 -51.36
C GLY A 94 -0.83 12.77 -51.02
N HIS A 95 0.24 13.57 -50.95
CA HIS A 95 1.55 13.12 -50.48
C HIS A 95 1.53 12.59 -49.04
N ALA A 96 0.78 13.21 -48.13
CA ALA A 96 0.70 12.80 -46.73
C ALA A 96 -0.06 11.47 -46.58
N HIS A 97 -1.13 11.27 -47.36
CA HIS A 97 -1.81 9.98 -47.45
C HIS A 97 -0.88 8.87 -47.97
N ALA A 98 -0.09 9.17 -49.02
CA ALA A 98 0.88 8.21 -49.57
C ALA A 98 1.99 7.87 -48.56
N ARG A 99 2.51 8.86 -47.83
CA ARG A 99 3.48 8.64 -46.75
C ARG A 99 2.90 7.80 -45.61
N ASN A 100 1.63 7.99 -45.27
CA ASN A 100 0.99 7.25 -44.18
C ASN A 100 0.94 5.73 -44.45
N LEU A 101 0.88 5.31 -45.72
CA LEU A 101 0.95 3.90 -46.10
C LEU A 101 2.29 3.22 -45.75
N LEU A 102 3.33 4.01 -45.47
CA LEU A 102 4.66 3.53 -45.07
C LEU A 102 4.80 3.44 -43.55
N LEU A 103 3.80 3.90 -42.80
CA LEU A 103 3.77 3.90 -41.35
C LEU A 103 2.69 2.96 -40.82
N GLN A 104 2.67 2.74 -39.51
CA GLN A 104 1.72 1.84 -38.90
C GLN A 104 0.46 2.61 -38.49
N PRO A 105 -0.76 2.12 -38.82
CA PRO A 105 -1.99 2.75 -38.36
C PRO A 105 -2.28 2.46 -36.88
N SER A 106 -1.67 1.42 -36.33
CA SER A 106 -1.85 0.97 -34.95
C SER A 106 -0.59 0.30 -34.40
N LEU A 107 -0.38 0.40 -33.10
CA LEU A 107 0.69 -0.28 -32.35
C LEU A 107 0.12 -1.04 -31.16
N THR A 108 0.74 -2.17 -30.80
CA THR A 108 0.46 -2.89 -29.56
C THR A 108 1.77 -3.09 -28.82
N LEU A 109 1.81 -2.63 -27.58
CA LEU A 109 3.00 -2.66 -26.73
C LEU A 109 2.69 -3.45 -25.46
N LEU A 110 3.69 -4.15 -24.92
CA LEU A 110 3.55 -4.91 -23.70
C LEU A 110 3.79 -4.02 -22.48
N VAL A 111 3.16 -4.37 -21.37
CA VAL A 111 3.38 -3.75 -20.05
C VAL A 111 3.71 -4.86 -19.08
N GLU A 112 4.78 -4.68 -18.32
CA GLU A 112 5.25 -5.61 -17.30
C GLU A 112 5.61 -4.80 -16.05
N ASP A 113 5.12 -5.25 -14.89
CA ASP A 113 5.33 -4.58 -13.59
C ASP A 113 4.97 -3.08 -13.57
N GLY A 114 3.99 -2.67 -14.37
CA GLY A 114 3.53 -1.28 -14.49
C GLY A 114 4.38 -0.39 -15.39
N GLU A 115 5.36 -0.95 -16.09
CA GLU A 115 6.26 -0.23 -16.98
C GLU A 115 6.02 -0.65 -18.44
N LEU A 116 6.03 0.33 -19.35
CA LEU A 116 5.93 0.08 -20.79
C LEU A 116 7.19 -0.64 -21.27
N LEU A 117 7.01 -1.85 -21.82
CA LEU A 117 8.13 -2.65 -22.31
C LEU A 117 8.57 -2.18 -23.69
N VAL A 118 9.64 -1.38 -23.71
CA VAL A 118 10.36 -0.96 -24.92
C VAL A 118 11.79 -1.47 -24.87
N GLY A 119 12.35 -1.85 -26.02
CA GLY A 119 13.75 -2.24 -26.12
C GLY A 119 14.70 -1.09 -25.78
N ARG A 120 15.97 -1.41 -25.50
CA ARG A 120 17.00 -0.41 -25.24
C ARG A 120 17.05 0.58 -26.43
N TRP A 121 16.84 1.87 -26.13
CA TRP A 121 16.78 2.99 -27.08
C TRP A 121 15.50 3.11 -27.92
N GLN A 122 14.54 2.19 -27.78
CA GLN A 122 13.27 2.30 -28.52
C GLN A 122 12.36 3.39 -27.91
N SER A 123 11.70 4.11 -28.79
CA SER A 123 10.69 5.12 -28.47
C SER A 123 9.53 5.00 -29.45
N VAL A 124 8.35 5.42 -29.00
CA VAL A 124 7.10 5.32 -29.74
C VAL A 124 6.72 6.70 -30.22
N PHE A 125 6.45 6.85 -31.52
CA PHE A 125 6.16 8.12 -32.14
C PHE A 125 4.78 8.15 -32.78
N ALA A 126 4.13 9.30 -32.66
CA ALA A 126 3.12 9.74 -33.61
C ALA A 126 3.79 10.62 -34.66
N VAL A 127 3.61 10.30 -35.94
CA VAL A 127 4.24 10.99 -37.06
C VAL A 127 3.18 11.79 -37.80
N GLU A 128 3.18 13.10 -37.61
CA GLU A 128 2.28 14.00 -38.34
C GLU A 128 2.82 14.25 -39.75
N LEU A 129 2.02 14.00 -40.79
CA LEU A 129 2.48 14.13 -42.17
C LEU A 129 1.96 15.38 -42.89
N ASP A 130 0.93 16.03 -42.35
CA ASP A 130 0.19 17.16 -42.96
C ASP A 130 0.01 18.35 -41.98
N GLY A 131 0.94 18.46 -41.01
CA GLY A 131 0.91 19.46 -39.95
C GLY A 131 1.31 20.88 -40.41
N PRO A 132 1.13 21.89 -39.56
CA PRO A 132 0.73 21.82 -38.14
C PRO A 132 -0.77 21.64 -37.92
N ARG A 133 -1.17 20.69 -37.07
CA ARG A 133 -2.56 20.33 -36.79
C ARG A 133 -2.73 19.75 -35.39
N ALA A 134 -3.95 19.87 -34.86
CA ALA A 134 -4.38 19.13 -33.68
C ALA A 134 -4.73 17.69 -34.08
N ARG A 135 -4.28 16.73 -33.27
CA ARG A 135 -4.41 15.30 -33.51
C ARG A 135 -4.77 14.55 -32.25
N GLU A 136 -5.29 13.36 -32.46
CA GLU A 136 -5.61 12.42 -31.40
C GLU A 136 -5.16 11.01 -31.78
N VAL A 137 -4.62 10.31 -30.79
CA VAL A 137 -4.36 8.87 -30.84
C VAL A 137 -5.25 8.21 -29.81
N ALA A 138 -6.04 7.22 -30.23
CA ALA A 138 -6.86 6.43 -29.33
C ALA A 138 -6.00 5.40 -28.60
N ILE A 139 -6.30 5.20 -27.31
CA ILE A 139 -5.63 4.23 -26.44
C ILE A 139 -6.64 3.28 -25.84
N GLN A 140 -6.28 2.01 -25.85
CA GLN A 140 -6.98 0.98 -25.12
C GLN A 140 -6.01 0.13 -24.31
N LEU A 141 -6.35 -0.07 -23.04
CA LEU A 141 -5.56 -0.86 -22.10
C LEU A 141 -6.27 -2.19 -21.82
N GLU A 142 -5.50 -3.27 -21.81
CA GLU A 142 -5.96 -4.62 -21.52
C GLU A 142 -4.95 -5.32 -20.59
N GLY A 143 -5.42 -5.98 -19.53
CA GLY A 143 -4.55 -6.76 -18.63
C GLY A 143 -5.01 -6.76 -17.18
N GLU A 144 -4.07 -7.08 -16.29
CA GLU A 144 -4.22 -7.02 -14.85
C GLU A 144 -4.04 -5.58 -14.36
N PHE A 145 -5.08 -5.01 -13.78
CA PHE A 145 -5.05 -3.68 -13.19
C PHE A 145 -4.97 -3.82 -11.67
N ALA A 146 -4.07 -3.08 -11.05
CA ALA A 146 -4.00 -2.98 -9.60
C ALA A 146 -5.32 -2.38 -9.07
N LYS A 147 -5.92 -3.02 -8.06
CA LYS A 147 -6.99 -2.41 -7.26
C LYS A 147 -6.34 -1.30 -6.43
N GLY A 148 -6.32 -0.08 -6.97
CA GLY A 148 -5.55 1.05 -6.43
C GLY A 148 -4.15 1.12 -7.05
N ARG A 149 -3.52 2.31 -7.06
CA ARG A 149 -2.19 2.53 -7.67
C ARG A 149 -1.19 1.44 -7.23
N PRO A 150 -0.35 0.90 -8.13
CA PRO A 150 0.83 0.12 -7.74
C PRO A 150 1.70 1.01 -6.85
N ASP A 151 1.69 0.72 -5.56
CA ASP A 151 2.26 1.61 -4.58
C ASP A 151 3.78 1.42 -4.54
N ARG A 152 4.53 2.25 -5.27
CA ARG A 152 6.00 2.30 -5.21
C ARG A 152 6.49 2.33 -3.76
N THR A 153 5.71 2.95 -2.86
CA THR A 153 5.97 3.00 -1.42
C THR A 153 5.92 1.62 -0.78
N ARG A 154 4.94 0.76 -1.10
CA ARG A 154 4.88 -0.63 -0.60
C ARG A 154 6.02 -1.49 -1.14
N ARG A 155 6.36 -1.36 -2.43
CA ARG A 155 7.48 -2.10 -3.01
C ARG A 155 8.80 -1.78 -2.31
N LEU A 156 8.99 -0.52 -1.91
CA LEU A 156 10.20 -0.09 -1.20
C LEU A 156 10.32 -0.74 0.19
N ILE A 157 9.21 -0.95 0.89
CA ILE A 157 9.18 -1.67 2.18
C ILE A 157 9.69 -3.10 1.99
N GLU A 158 9.13 -3.81 1.00
CA GLU A 158 9.49 -5.22 0.76
C GLU A 158 10.96 -5.35 0.34
N LEU A 159 11.43 -4.52 -0.60
CA LEU A 159 12.83 -4.54 -1.03
C LEU A 159 13.81 -4.28 0.12
N GLU A 160 13.51 -3.33 0.99
CA GLU A 160 14.38 -3.04 2.14
C GLU A 160 14.33 -4.15 3.19
N LEU A 161 13.15 -4.72 3.48
CA LEU A 161 13.02 -5.88 4.36
C LEU A 161 13.80 -7.08 3.83
N GLU A 162 13.63 -7.42 2.56
CA GLU A 162 14.38 -8.49 1.88
C GLU A 162 15.89 -8.24 1.98
N ARG A 163 16.35 -7.02 1.67
CA ARG A 163 17.76 -6.64 1.78
C ARG A 163 18.30 -6.88 3.18
N GLN A 164 17.55 -6.49 4.21
CA GLN A 164 17.95 -6.72 5.59
C GLN A 164 18.01 -8.21 5.92
N LEU A 165 16.97 -8.98 5.59
CA LEU A 165 16.87 -10.40 5.94
C LEU A 165 17.86 -11.29 5.17
N HIS A 166 18.24 -10.92 3.94
CA HIS A 166 19.25 -11.63 3.16
C HIS A 166 20.68 -11.34 3.61
N ALA A 167 20.91 -10.20 4.27
CA ALA A 167 22.22 -9.87 4.84
C ALA A 167 22.53 -10.63 6.15
N ASP A 168 21.52 -11.25 6.77
CA ASP A 168 21.67 -11.93 8.05
C ASP A 168 22.25 -13.36 7.91
N PRO A 169 23.00 -13.84 8.92
CA PRO A 169 23.43 -15.23 8.96
C PRO A 169 22.22 -16.19 8.90
N GLU A 170 22.33 -17.27 8.13
CA GLU A 170 21.26 -18.26 7.93
C GLU A 170 20.59 -18.73 9.23
N GLN A 171 21.37 -18.87 10.31
CA GLN A 171 20.87 -19.35 11.61
C GLN A 171 19.77 -18.46 12.22
N VAL A 172 19.76 -17.16 11.90
CA VAL A 172 18.77 -16.18 12.38
C VAL A 172 17.92 -15.61 11.23
N GLY A 173 18.48 -15.52 10.02
CA GLY A 173 17.81 -15.04 8.82
C GLY A 173 16.66 -15.94 8.38
N ASP A 174 16.88 -17.26 8.30
CA ASP A 174 15.91 -18.22 7.78
C ASP A 174 14.60 -18.29 8.59
N PRO A 175 14.62 -18.39 9.95
CA PRO A 175 13.38 -18.35 10.75
C PRO A 175 12.57 -17.07 10.56
N MET A 176 13.23 -15.92 10.48
CA MET A 176 12.55 -14.63 10.33
C MET A 176 12.03 -14.42 8.90
N ARG A 177 12.78 -14.83 7.87
CA ARG A 177 12.29 -14.82 6.48
C ARG A 177 11.00 -15.61 6.35
N ARG A 178 10.93 -16.82 6.89
CA ARG A 178 9.69 -17.62 6.86
C ARG A 178 8.50 -16.89 7.50
N LEU A 179 8.72 -16.16 8.59
CA LEU A 179 7.69 -15.38 9.28
C LEU A 179 7.25 -14.17 8.44
N VAL A 180 8.20 -13.42 7.89
CA VAL A 180 7.93 -12.22 7.07
C VAL A 180 7.28 -12.60 5.73
N GLU A 181 7.76 -13.65 5.08
CA GLU A 181 7.21 -14.23 3.83
C GLU A 181 5.84 -14.89 4.03
N ALA A 182 5.45 -15.23 5.26
CA ALA A 182 4.08 -15.66 5.57
C ALA A 182 3.07 -14.51 5.36
N GLY A 183 3.55 -13.32 5.00
CA GLY A 183 2.77 -12.17 4.57
C GLY A 183 2.59 -11.14 5.66
N GLY A 184 1.49 -10.40 5.60
CA GLY A 184 1.15 -9.33 6.53
C GLY A 184 0.67 -8.10 5.77
N LYS A 185 -0.20 -7.29 6.39
CA LYS A 185 -0.74 -6.08 5.77
C LYS A 185 0.28 -4.93 5.67
N ARG A 186 1.46 -5.08 6.27
CA ARG A 186 2.52 -4.05 6.35
C ARG A 186 2.01 -2.69 6.82
N PHE A 187 1.07 -2.73 7.76
CA PHE A 187 0.35 -1.56 8.22
C PHE A 187 1.26 -0.51 8.86
N ARG A 188 2.11 -0.94 9.80
CA ARG A 188 3.07 -0.08 10.53
C ARG A 188 4.15 0.54 9.63
N PRO A 189 4.88 -0.23 8.80
CA PRO A 189 5.88 0.36 7.91
C PRO A 189 5.26 1.31 6.87
N PHE A 190 4.02 1.06 6.45
CA PHE A 190 3.32 1.97 5.53
C PHE A 190 3.04 3.33 6.17
N LEU A 191 2.64 3.36 7.45
CA LEU A 191 2.47 4.60 8.21
C LEU A 191 3.76 5.41 8.31
N VAL A 192 4.90 4.74 8.56
CA VAL A 192 6.23 5.40 8.56
C VAL A 192 6.47 6.13 7.24
N LEU A 193 6.25 5.45 6.11
CA LEU A 193 6.52 6.03 4.80
C LEU A 193 5.57 7.16 4.43
N LEU A 194 4.31 7.10 4.87
CA LEU A 194 3.37 8.21 4.67
C LEU A 194 3.76 9.43 5.50
N THR A 195 4.03 9.25 6.79
CA THR A 195 4.34 10.40 7.66
C THR A 195 5.73 10.98 7.42
N ALA A 196 6.67 10.19 6.88
CA ALA A 196 7.97 10.71 6.43
C ALA A 196 7.86 11.72 5.27
N ARG A 197 6.74 11.77 4.55
CA ARG A 197 6.54 12.74 3.47
C ARG A 197 6.10 14.12 3.97
N LEU A 198 5.85 14.27 5.26
CA LEU A 198 5.31 15.49 5.87
C LEU A 198 6.37 16.53 6.22
N GLY A 199 7.64 16.16 6.22
CA GLY A 199 8.74 17.06 6.53
C GLY A 199 9.59 17.43 5.30
N PRO A 200 10.32 18.55 5.38
CA PRO A 200 11.13 19.08 4.28
C PRO A 200 12.34 18.21 3.93
N ASP A 201 12.84 17.39 4.86
CA ASP A 201 14.05 16.57 4.70
C ASP A 201 13.71 15.11 4.32
N TYR A 202 12.62 14.91 3.59
CA TYR A 202 12.17 13.59 3.17
C TYR A 202 13.23 12.88 2.30
N ASP A 203 13.67 11.72 2.78
CA ASP A 203 14.53 10.78 2.05
C ASP A 203 13.84 9.41 1.99
N PRO A 204 13.47 8.91 0.78
CA PRO A 204 12.75 7.65 0.64
C PRO A 204 13.54 6.44 1.16
N LEU A 205 14.87 6.42 1.02
CA LEU A 205 15.71 5.29 1.44
C LEU A 205 15.88 5.24 2.96
N ARG A 206 16.06 6.40 3.59
CA ARG A 206 16.07 6.50 5.07
C ARG A 206 14.70 6.13 5.65
N ALA A 207 13.62 6.62 5.03
CA ALA A 207 12.26 6.26 5.45
C ALA A 207 12.00 4.76 5.30
N ALA A 208 12.46 4.13 4.21
CA ALA A 208 12.38 2.67 4.00
C ALA A 208 13.14 1.89 5.06
N THR A 209 14.34 2.34 5.42
CA THR A 209 15.15 1.72 6.47
C THR A 209 14.45 1.78 7.84
N LEU A 210 13.86 2.93 8.17
CA LEU A 210 13.04 3.08 9.38
C LEU A 210 11.79 2.18 9.34
N ALA A 211 11.08 2.15 8.21
CA ALA A 211 9.90 1.32 8.03
C ALA A 211 10.24 -0.17 8.22
N ALA A 212 11.31 -0.66 7.60
CA ALA A 212 11.80 -2.02 7.79
C ALA A 212 12.16 -2.28 9.25
N ALA A 213 12.87 -1.36 9.93
CA ALA A 213 13.22 -1.53 11.35
C ALA A 213 11.97 -1.65 12.25
N VAL A 214 10.93 -0.84 12.01
CA VAL A 214 9.65 -0.92 12.74
C VAL A 214 8.95 -2.25 12.50
N GLU A 215 8.94 -2.76 11.26
CA GLU A 215 8.34 -4.08 10.97
C GLU A 215 9.17 -5.22 11.55
N LEU A 216 10.50 -5.12 11.61
CA LEU A 216 11.36 -6.09 12.29
C LEU A 216 11.13 -6.11 13.81
N ILE A 217 10.89 -4.95 14.44
CA ILE A 217 10.45 -4.88 15.85
C ILE A 217 9.13 -5.63 16.02
N HIS A 218 8.14 -5.36 15.16
CA HIS A 218 6.86 -6.07 15.21
C HIS A 218 7.01 -7.57 14.98
N ALA A 219 7.87 -7.99 14.05
CA ALA A 219 8.13 -9.40 13.79
C ALA A 219 8.80 -10.08 15.00
N ALA A 220 9.73 -9.39 15.67
CA ALA A 220 10.35 -9.88 16.91
C ALA A 220 9.31 -10.06 18.03
N THR A 221 8.39 -9.12 18.22
CA THR A 221 7.32 -9.27 19.23
C THR A 221 6.44 -10.47 18.91
N LEU A 222 6.12 -10.73 17.65
CA LEU A 222 5.34 -11.92 17.24
C LEU A 222 6.07 -13.23 17.54
N VAL A 223 7.39 -13.29 17.35
CA VAL A 223 8.20 -14.47 17.69
C VAL A 223 8.15 -14.73 19.20
N HIS A 224 8.26 -13.69 20.02
CA HIS A 224 8.19 -13.80 21.47
C HIS A 224 6.77 -14.14 21.95
N ASP A 225 5.73 -13.50 21.41
CA ASP A 225 4.33 -13.81 21.72
C ASP A 225 4.01 -15.26 21.38
N ASP A 226 4.39 -15.74 20.18
CA ASP A 226 4.17 -17.13 19.77
C ASP A 226 4.82 -18.16 20.72
N TYR A 227 5.95 -17.79 21.33
CA TYR A 227 6.60 -18.61 22.35
C TYR A 227 5.85 -18.57 23.68
N VAL A 228 5.48 -17.37 24.16
CA VAL A 228 4.77 -17.18 25.43
C VAL A 228 3.38 -17.84 25.40
N ASP A 229 2.71 -17.78 24.26
CA ASP A 229 1.36 -18.33 24.06
C ASP A 229 1.35 -19.80 23.61
N GLU A 230 2.53 -20.42 23.50
CA GLU A 230 2.71 -21.80 23.01
C GLU A 230 1.98 -22.07 21.67
N SER A 231 1.92 -21.05 20.82
CA SER A 231 1.16 -21.09 19.55
C SER A 231 1.85 -22.02 18.54
N PRO A 232 1.17 -23.07 18.02
CA PRO A 232 1.80 -24.02 17.10
C PRO A 232 1.92 -23.46 15.67
N GLN A 233 1.02 -22.55 15.27
CA GLN A 233 0.95 -22.02 13.92
C GLN A 233 0.58 -20.53 13.88
N ARG A 234 1.10 -19.82 12.89
CA ARG A 234 0.73 -18.45 12.53
C ARG A 234 0.56 -18.35 11.02
N ARG A 235 -0.57 -17.82 10.56
CA ARG A 235 -0.92 -17.67 9.12
C ARG A 235 -0.75 -18.98 8.32
N GLY A 236 -1.15 -20.10 8.92
CA GLY A 236 -1.08 -21.42 8.30
C GLY A 236 0.34 -22.02 8.22
N ARG A 237 1.35 -21.40 8.83
CA ARG A 237 2.72 -21.91 8.90
C ARG A 237 3.12 -22.18 10.36
N PRO A 238 4.02 -23.14 10.63
CA PRO A 238 4.59 -23.34 11.97
C PRO A 238 5.23 -22.05 12.50
N THR A 239 5.01 -21.73 13.77
CA THR A 239 5.70 -20.62 14.44
C THR A 239 7.19 -20.93 14.57
N VAL A 240 8.02 -19.89 14.83
CA VAL A 240 9.46 -20.10 15.08
C VAL A 240 9.65 -21.01 16.29
N ALA A 241 8.86 -20.83 17.36
CA ALA A 241 8.92 -21.69 18.54
C ALA A 241 8.58 -23.16 18.23
N ALA A 242 7.55 -23.40 17.40
CA ALA A 242 7.16 -24.76 17.01
C ALA A 242 8.18 -25.43 16.08
N ALA A 243 8.80 -24.68 15.17
CA ALA A 243 9.74 -25.21 14.20
C ALA A 243 11.16 -25.40 14.75
N GLU A 244 11.61 -24.46 15.60
CA GLU A 244 13.02 -24.32 16.00
C GLU A 244 13.23 -24.55 17.50
N GLY A 245 12.14 -24.62 18.27
CA GLY A 245 12.15 -24.78 19.72
C GLY A 245 12.17 -23.45 20.49
N PRO A 246 11.68 -23.45 21.74
CA PRO A 246 11.60 -22.28 22.63
C PRO A 246 12.87 -21.42 22.72
N ALA A 247 14.01 -22.05 23.03
CA ALA A 247 15.26 -21.33 23.25
C ALA A 247 15.74 -20.60 22.00
N ARG A 248 15.50 -21.17 20.82
CA ARG A 248 15.88 -20.55 19.55
C ARG A 248 14.93 -19.42 19.17
N ALA A 249 13.63 -19.53 19.50
CA ALA A 249 12.67 -18.44 19.28
C ALA A 249 13.04 -17.18 20.09
N ILE A 250 13.38 -17.32 21.37
CA ILE A 250 13.83 -16.20 22.21
C ILE A 250 15.03 -15.51 21.57
N ALA A 251 16.08 -16.28 21.24
CA ALA A 251 17.32 -15.75 20.66
C ALA A 251 17.11 -15.07 19.29
N VAL A 252 16.20 -15.60 18.46
CA VAL A 252 15.83 -14.96 17.18
C VAL A 252 15.13 -13.63 17.42
N GLY A 253 14.15 -13.57 18.32
CA GLY A 253 13.47 -12.31 18.65
C GLY A 253 14.45 -11.26 19.21
N ASP A 254 15.33 -11.66 20.12
CA ASP A 254 16.37 -10.77 20.69
C ASP A 254 17.32 -10.21 19.62
N PHE A 255 17.74 -11.07 18.68
CA PHE A 255 18.59 -10.65 17.57
C PHE A 255 17.90 -9.56 16.72
N TYR A 256 16.62 -9.71 16.41
CA TYR A 256 15.91 -8.73 15.59
C TYR A 256 15.55 -7.44 16.34
N PHE A 257 15.33 -7.50 17.66
CA PHE A 257 15.29 -6.28 18.48
C PHE A 257 16.61 -5.51 18.43
N ALA A 258 17.75 -6.20 18.61
CA ALA A 258 19.07 -5.60 18.55
C ALA A 258 19.37 -5.04 17.15
N LYS A 259 19.05 -5.80 16.10
CA LYS A 259 19.22 -5.37 14.71
C LYS A 259 18.39 -4.14 14.37
N ALA A 260 17.10 -4.14 14.70
CA ALA A 260 16.24 -3.00 14.43
C ALA A 260 16.73 -1.75 15.17
N THR A 261 17.15 -1.90 16.43
CA THR A 261 17.74 -0.80 17.22
C THR A 261 19.01 -0.25 16.57
N ARG A 262 19.89 -1.11 16.06
CA ARG A 262 21.08 -0.70 15.30
C ARG A 262 20.70 0.10 14.04
N LEU A 263 19.74 -0.41 13.25
CA LEU A 263 19.27 0.28 12.03
C LEU A 263 18.70 1.66 12.36
N ILE A 264 17.94 1.78 13.45
CA ILE A 264 17.38 3.06 13.91
C ILE A 264 18.49 4.02 14.34
N ALA A 265 19.49 3.54 15.09
CA ALA A 265 20.61 4.36 15.53
C ALA A 265 21.45 4.88 14.34
N GLU A 266 21.65 4.05 13.30
CA GLU A 266 22.36 4.41 12.07
C GLU A 266 21.66 5.51 11.26
N LEU A 267 20.35 5.73 11.45
CA LEU A 267 19.64 6.87 10.84
C LEU A 267 20.08 8.21 11.43
N GLY A 268 20.73 8.24 12.59
CA GLY A 268 21.32 9.44 13.17
C GLY A 268 20.33 10.47 13.71
N SER A 269 19.08 10.07 13.99
CA SER A 269 18.06 10.94 14.60
C SER A 269 17.81 10.54 16.07
N PRO A 270 18.22 11.37 17.05
CA PRO A 270 17.97 11.10 18.47
C PRO A 270 16.49 11.04 18.82
N ASP A 271 15.66 11.88 18.19
CA ASP A 271 14.22 11.93 18.43
C ASP A 271 13.52 10.65 17.96
N VAL A 272 13.90 10.13 16.79
CA VAL A 272 13.41 8.85 16.28
C VAL A 272 13.85 7.71 17.21
N THR A 273 15.13 7.70 17.60
CA THR A 273 15.68 6.69 18.51
C THR A 273 14.93 6.67 19.84
N SER A 274 14.71 7.84 20.44
CA SER A 274 13.98 7.98 21.70
C SER A 274 12.52 7.54 21.56
N THR A 275 11.83 7.96 20.50
CA THR A 275 10.43 7.59 20.24
C THR A 275 10.25 6.08 20.13
N ILE A 276 11.11 5.40 19.36
CA ILE A 276 11.01 3.95 19.21
C ILE A 276 11.40 3.23 20.49
N ALA A 277 12.42 3.69 21.22
CA ALA A 277 12.81 3.09 22.50
C ALA A 277 11.68 3.15 23.54
N VAL A 278 10.98 4.29 23.66
CA VAL A 278 9.82 4.44 24.55
C VAL A 278 8.69 3.50 24.14
N ALA A 279 8.46 3.33 22.84
CA ALA A 279 7.45 2.39 22.34
C ALA A 279 7.82 0.93 22.65
N MET A 280 9.08 0.55 22.47
CA MET A 280 9.58 -0.79 22.81
C MET A 280 9.42 -1.07 24.31
N GLU A 281 9.77 -0.12 25.18
CA GLU A 281 9.56 -0.24 26.63
C GLU A 281 8.07 -0.43 26.97
N ALA A 282 7.18 0.35 26.33
CA ALA A 282 5.75 0.25 26.53
C ALA A 282 5.19 -1.12 26.10
N ILE A 283 5.67 -1.67 24.99
CA ILE A 283 5.30 -3.02 24.52
C ILE A 283 5.71 -4.06 25.56
N CYS A 284 6.99 -4.08 25.97
CA CYS A 284 7.48 -5.07 26.92
C CYS A 284 6.74 -5.00 28.26
N ARG A 285 6.49 -3.79 28.78
CA ARG A 285 5.71 -3.61 30.02
C ARG A 285 4.27 -4.11 29.84
N SER A 286 3.62 -3.78 28.73
CA SER A 286 2.25 -4.22 28.49
C SER A 286 2.09 -5.73 28.28
N GLN A 287 3.14 -6.42 27.79
CA GLN A 287 3.15 -7.89 27.73
C GLN A 287 3.16 -8.49 29.14
N ILE A 288 3.86 -7.87 30.09
CA ILE A 288 3.83 -8.30 31.50
C ILE A 288 2.43 -8.03 32.09
N ASP A 289 1.89 -6.84 31.89
CA ASP A 289 0.53 -6.49 32.34
C ASP A 289 -0.52 -7.48 31.78
N ASP A 290 -0.44 -7.81 30.49
CA ASP A 290 -1.31 -8.78 29.81
C ASP A 290 -1.26 -10.16 30.49
N LEU A 291 -0.06 -10.65 30.81
CA LEU A 291 0.12 -11.92 31.53
C LEU A 291 -0.46 -11.89 32.95
N GLU A 292 -0.30 -10.79 33.68
CA GLU A 292 -0.84 -10.65 35.04
C GLU A 292 -2.38 -10.57 35.06
N LEU A 293 -2.98 -10.07 33.98
CA LEU A 293 -4.43 -9.93 33.82
C LEU A 293 -5.10 -11.20 33.29
N ARG A 294 -4.35 -12.19 32.78
CA ARG A 294 -4.94 -13.44 32.26
C ARG A 294 -5.85 -14.10 33.29
N GLY A 295 -7.10 -14.31 32.91
CA GLY A 295 -8.13 -14.94 33.73
C GLY A 295 -8.74 -14.06 34.82
N ARG A 296 -8.34 -12.78 34.94
CA ARG A 296 -8.97 -11.82 35.85
C ARG A 296 -10.27 -11.29 35.26
N TYR A 297 -11.27 -12.16 35.13
CA TYR A 297 -12.59 -11.78 34.63
C TYR A 297 -13.51 -11.22 35.72
N PRO A 298 -14.43 -10.29 35.38
CA PRO A 298 -14.61 -9.72 34.04
C PRO A 298 -13.55 -8.67 33.67
N GLY A 299 -12.70 -8.26 34.62
CA GLY A 299 -11.66 -7.25 34.43
C GLY A 299 -12.20 -5.83 34.50
N ASP A 300 -11.34 -4.85 34.24
CA ASP A 300 -11.73 -3.44 34.14
C ASP A 300 -11.24 -2.80 32.82
N GLU A 301 -12.01 -1.82 32.36
CA GLU A 301 -11.75 -1.11 31.11
C GLU A 301 -10.40 -0.38 31.12
N ALA A 302 -9.98 0.16 32.27
CA ALA A 302 -8.74 0.94 32.37
C ALA A 302 -7.49 0.05 32.20
N ASP A 303 -7.50 -1.12 32.80
CA ASP A 303 -6.46 -2.15 32.68
C ASP A 303 -6.40 -2.68 31.24
N TYR A 304 -7.55 -2.98 30.63
CA TYR A 304 -7.61 -3.33 29.21
C TYR A 304 -7.00 -2.23 28.32
N LEU A 305 -7.44 -0.98 28.46
CA LEU A 305 -6.96 0.13 27.65
C LEU A 305 -5.45 0.37 27.85
N ARG A 306 -4.93 0.15 29.05
CA ARG A 306 -3.49 0.23 29.33
C ARG A 306 -2.71 -0.82 28.54
N VAL A 307 -3.17 -2.08 28.53
CA VAL A 307 -2.55 -3.15 27.75
C VAL A 307 -2.61 -2.83 26.26
N VAL A 308 -3.78 -2.49 25.72
CA VAL A 308 -3.95 -2.19 24.29
C VAL A 308 -3.07 -1.02 23.84
N ARG A 309 -3.02 0.05 24.63
CA ARG A 309 -2.17 1.21 24.33
C ARG A 309 -0.69 0.83 24.28
N GLY A 310 -0.21 -0.02 25.18
CA GLY A 310 1.19 -0.44 25.19
C GLY A 310 1.52 -1.49 24.12
N LYS A 311 0.71 -2.56 24.01
CA LYS A 311 1.00 -3.75 23.19
C LYS A 311 0.82 -3.46 21.71
N THR A 312 -0.20 -2.69 21.37
CA THR A 312 -0.60 -2.46 19.96
C THR A 312 -0.43 -1.00 19.54
N ALA A 313 -1.04 -0.06 20.27
CA ALA A 313 -1.11 1.34 19.82
C ALA A 313 0.25 2.06 19.88
N ALA A 314 1.10 1.74 20.86
CA ALA A 314 2.39 2.41 21.06
C ALA A 314 3.28 2.33 19.81
N LEU A 315 3.40 1.15 19.19
CA LEU A 315 4.22 0.99 17.99
C LEU A 315 3.61 1.67 16.76
N ILE A 316 2.28 1.72 16.67
CA ILE A 316 1.56 2.41 15.57
C ILE A 316 1.74 3.92 15.68
N ALA A 317 1.57 4.49 16.88
CA ALA A 317 1.82 5.89 17.18
C ALA A 317 3.29 6.24 16.93
N ALA A 318 4.21 5.39 17.41
CA ALA A 318 5.64 5.58 17.20
C ALA A 318 6.04 5.51 15.73
N ALA A 319 5.43 4.63 14.93
CA ALA A 319 5.64 4.58 13.48
C ALA A 319 5.28 5.92 12.80
N CYS A 320 4.11 6.49 13.15
CA CYS A 320 3.66 7.77 12.63
C CYS A 320 4.62 8.90 13.04
N VAL A 321 4.96 8.98 14.33
CA VAL A 321 5.83 10.01 14.91
C VAL A 321 7.24 9.93 14.35
N ALA A 322 7.82 8.72 14.29
CA ALA A 322 9.19 8.50 13.84
C ALA A 322 9.35 8.88 12.36
N GLY A 323 8.37 8.56 11.50
CA GLY A 323 8.40 9.00 10.10
C GLY A 323 8.43 10.53 9.99
N ALA A 324 7.50 11.22 10.68
CA ALA A 324 7.44 12.67 10.69
C ALA A 324 8.74 13.32 11.22
N GLN A 325 9.26 12.82 12.35
CA GLN A 325 10.52 13.29 12.94
C GLN A 325 11.72 13.07 12.02
N LEU A 326 11.82 11.92 11.36
CA LEU A 326 12.93 11.61 10.46
C LEU A 326 13.04 12.61 9.30
N SER A 327 11.91 13.11 8.84
CA SER A 327 11.81 14.09 7.75
C SER A 327 11.88 15.56 8.19
N GLY A 328 12.04 15.83 9.49
CA GLY A 328 12.09 17.20 10.01
C GLY A 328 10.74 17.91 10.03
N ALA A 329 9.62 17.19 10.11
CA ALA A 329 8.28 17.78 10.22
C ALA A 329 8.16 18.64 11.50
N SER A 330 7.25 19.62 11.47
CA SER A 330 7.05 20.53 12.61
C SER A 330 6.58 19.79 13.87
N ALA A 331 6.87 20.34 15.04
CA ALA A 331 6.40 19.78 16.32
C ALA A 331 4.87 19.65 16.39
N GLU A 332 4.15 20.57 15.75
CA GLU A 332 2.68 20.49 15.62
C GLU A 332 2.27 19.27 14.81
N VAL A 333 2.85 19.08 13.61
CA VAL A 333 2.57 17.89 12.78
C VAL A 333 2.89 16.61 13.53
N VAL A 334 4.04 16.55 14.20
CA VAL A 334 4.48 15.39 14.99
C VAL A 334 3.48 15.04 16.09
N GLU A 335 2.95 16.02 16.83
CA GLU A 335 1.95 15.79 17.86
C GLU A 335 0.60 15.33 17.29
N ARG A 336 0.22 15.87 16.13
CA ARG A 336 -1.04 15.50 15.44
C ARG A 336 -0.99 14.05 14.97
N VAL A 337 0.10 13.64 14.31
CA VAL A 337 0.25 12.24 13.87
C VAL A 337 0.46 11.27 15.03
N ARG A 338 0.97 11.73 16.19
CA ARG A 338 1.02 10.94 17.44
C ARG A 338 -0.38 10.56 17.91
N ARG A 339 -1.26 11.56 18.05
CA ARG A 339 -2.65 11.35 18.52
C ARG A 339 -3.46 10.54 17.51
N TYR A 340 -3.28 10.81 16.23
CA TYR A 340 -3.83 10.01 15.15
C TYR A 340 -3.42 8.54 15.30
N GLY A 341 -2.11 8.25 15.41
CA GLY A 341 -1.61 6.87 15.50
C GLY A 341 -2.03 6.14 16.77
N ASP A 342 -2.11 6.83 17.91
CA ASP A 342 -2.63 6.27 19.18
C ASP A 342 -4.10 5.88 19.03
N ALA A 343 -4.97 6.79 18.56
CA ALA A 343 -6.39 6.53 18.38
C ALA A 343 -6.66 5.40 17.36
N VAL A 344 -5.95 5.42 16.22
CA VAL A 344 -6.02 4.35 15.21
C VAL A 344 -5.54 3.01 15.77
N GLY A 345 -4.48 3.01 16.56
CA GLY A 345 -3.94 1.79 17.16
C GLY A 345 -4.87 1.16 18.20
N VAL A 346 -5.53 1.98 19.02
CA VAL A 346 -6.54 1.49 19.98
C VAL A 346 -7.77 0.98 19.23
N ALA A 347 -8.31 1.73 18.27
CA ALA A 347 -9.45 1.30 17.46
C ALA A 347 -9.17 -0.01 16.69
N PHE A 348 -7.92 -0.20 16.24
CA PHE A 348 -7.49 -1.42 15.55
C PHE A 348 -7.60 -2.65 16.43
N GLN A 349 -7.15 -2.56 17.68
CA GLN A 349 -7.24 -3.68 18.62
C GLN A 349 -8.68 -3.94 19.03
N MET A 350 -9.45 -2.89 19.36
CA MET A 350 -10.87 -3.04 19.71
C MET A 350 -11.67 -3.74 18.61
N THR A 351 -11.39 -3.41 17.35
CA THR A 351 -12.02 -4.07 16.20
C THR A 351 -11.57 -5.53 16.04
N ASP A 352 -10.30 -5.82 16.32
CA ASP A 352 -9.76 -7.19 16.28
C ASP A 352 -10.43 -8.08 17.34
N ASP A 353 -10.59 -7.55 18.55
CA ASP A 353 -11.26 -8.24 19.66
C ASP A 353 -12.73 -8.54 19.35
N VAL A 354 -13.45 -7.63 18.66
CA VAL A 354 -14.82 -7.91 18.18
C VAL A 354 -14.83 -9.03 17.14
N VAL A 355 -13.82 -9.07 16.26
CA VAL A 355 -13.73 -10.08 15.21
C VAL A 355 -13.52 -11.49 15.78
N ASP A 356 -12.91 -11.65 16.96
CA ASP A 356 -12.75 -12.95 17.65
C ASP A 356 -14.10 -13.62 17.99
N PHE A 357 -15.19 -12.83 18.08
CA PHE A 357 -16.57 -13.30 18.28
C PHE A 357 -17.33 -13.60 16.98
N SER A 358 -16.64 -13.64 15.84
CA SER A 358 -17.25 -13.86 14.53
C SER A 358 -16.50 -14.90 13.70
N ASP A 359 -17.17 -15.49 12.71
CA ASP A 359 -16.54 -16.38 11.72
C ASP A 359 -15.50 -15.67 10.82
N ARG A 360 -15.34 -14.34 10.95
CA ARG A 360 -14.46 -13.53 10.08
C ARG A 360 -12.99 -13.54 10.51
N SER A 361 -12.66 -14.06 11.70
CA SER A 361 -11.29 -14.05 12.23
C SER A 361 -10.34 -15.01 11.49
N GLY A 362 -10.88 -16.01 10.80
CA GLY A 362 -10.10 -17.11 10.22
C GLY A 362 -9.47 -18.04 11.26
N LYS A 363 -9.77 -17.83 12.56
CA LYS A 363 -9.40 -18.66 13.70
C LYS A 363 -10.66 -19.27 14.33
N PRO A 364 -10.56 -20.30 15.18
CA PRO A 364 -11.69 -20.75 15.99
C PRO A 364 -12.25 -19.60 16.82
N MET A 365 -13.56 -19.38 16.76
CA MET A 365 -14.25 -18.32 17.51
C MET A 365 -13.97 -18.43 19.02
N GLY A 366 -13.68 -17.30 19.67
CA GLY A 366 -13.38 -17.23 21.10
C GLY A 366 -12.01 -17.80 21.47
N GLN A 367 -11.01 -17.68 20.60
CA GLN A 367 -9.66 -18.14 20.92
C GLN A 367 -9.07 -17.34 22.09
N ASP A 368 -9.32 -16.03 22.13
CA ASP A 368 -8.80 -15.15 23.18
C ASP A 368 -9.41 -15.53 24.54
N ILE A 369 -10.69 -15.92 24.56
CA ILE A 369 -11.38 -16.43 25.76
C ILE A 369 -10.73 -17.74 26.25
N ARG A 370 -10.39 -18.64 25.31
CA ARG A 370 -9.70 -19.91 25.62
C ARG A 370 -8.33 -19.67 26.24
N GLU A 371 -7.61 -18.66 25.74
CA GLU A 371 -6.30 -18.22 26.25
C GLU A 371 -6.39 -17.34 27.51
N ARG A 372 -7.61 -17.11 28.02
CA ARG A 372 -7.89 -16.30 29.21
C ARG A 372 -7.51 -14.83 29.05
N VAL A 373 -7.43 -14.33 27.81
CA VAL A 373 -7.12 -12.94 27.50
C VAL A 373 -8.34 -12.06 27.80
N LEU A 374 -8.07 -10.85 28.31
CA LEU A 374 -9.09 -9.86 28.63
C LEU A 374 -9.45 -9.05 27.38
N SER A 375 -10.75 -8.84 27.13
CA SER A 375 -11.23 -8.02 26.01
C SER A 375 -12.46 -7.20 26.38
N LEU A 376 -12.66 -6.03 25.74
CA LEU A 376 -13.82 -5.18 26.00
C LEU A 376 -15.17 -5.86 25.75
N PRO A 377 -15.35 -6.69 24.71
CA PRO A 377 -16.58 -7.44 24.55
C PRO A 377 -16.95 -8.27 25.79
N LEU A 378 -15.97 -8.87 26.46
CA LEU A 378 -16.21 -9.64 27.69
C LEU A 378 -16.51 -8.75 28.89
N ILE A 379 -15.76 -7.65 29.06
CA ILE A 379 -15.98 -6.67 30.13
C ILE A 379 -17.42 -6.15 30.04
N TYR A 380 -17.80 -5.59 28.89
CA TYR A 380 -19.12 -4.99 28.69
C TYR A 380 -20.26 -6.01 28.72
N ALA A 381 -20.05 -7.23 28.20
CA ALA A 381 -21.08 -8.26 28.31
C ALA A 381 -21.30 -8.69 29.76
N SER A 382 -20.26 -8.66 30.60
CA SER A 382 -20.36 -8.98 32.02
C SER A 382 -21.07 -7.90 32.84
N GLU A 383 -21.22 -6.69 32.31
CA GLU A 383 -22.01 -5.59 32.88
C GLU A 383 -23.51 -5.70 32.55
N ASP A 384 -23.90 -6.58 31.62
CA ASP A 384 -25.30 -6.76 31.22
C ASP A 384 -26.17 -7.25 32.39
N GLU A 385 -27.30 -6.58 32.64
CA GLU A 385 -28.16 -6.85 33.79
C GLU A 385 -28.76 -8.26 33.78
N ALA A 386 -29.05 -8.80 32.59
CA ALA A 386 -29.71 -10.10 32.43
C ALA A 386 -28.72 -11.25 32.22
N LEU A 387 -27.65 -11.00 31.47
CA LEU A 387 -26.70 -12.03 31.02
C LEU A 387 -25.39 -12.03 31.80
N GLY A 388 -24.99 -10.89 32.39
CA GLY A 388 -23.68 -10.70 32.98
C GLY A 388 -23.37 -11.69 34.11
N GLY A 389 -24.36 -12.01 34.94
CA GLY A 389 -24.20 -13.00 36.02
C GLY A 389 -23.86 -14.42 35.50
N GLU A 390 -24.48 -14.86 34.40
CA GLU A 390 -24.17 -16.16 33.77
C GLU A 390 -22.78 -16.14 33.14
N ILE A 391 -22.43 -15.06 32.44
CA ILE A 391 -21.11 -14.87 31.81
C ILE A 391 -20.00 -14.94 32.86
N GLN A 392 -20.11 -14.19 33.96
CA GLN A 392 -19.11 -14.18 35.02
C GLN A 392 -18.95 -15.57 35.67
N GLN A 393 -20.05 -16.31 35.88
CA GLN A 393 -19.99 -17.68 36.41
C GLN A 393 -19.25 -18.64 35.46
N LEU A 394 -19.51 -18.55 34.15
CA LEU A 394 -18.82 -19.37 33.15
C LEU A 394 -17.32 -19.04 33.09
N LEU A 395 -16.98 -17.75 33.08
CA LEU A 395 -15.59 -17.27 33.03
C LEU A 395 -14.79 -17.63 34.29
N ALA A 396 -15.43 -17.72 35.46
CA ALA A 396 -14.78 -18.16 36.70
C ALA A 396 -14.46 -19.67 36.73
N GLY A 397 -15.17 -20.47 35.91
CA GLY A 397 -15.02 -21.91 35.84
C GLY A 397 -14.05 -22.38 34.75
N PRO A 398 -13.92 -23.72 34.56
CA PRO A 398 -13.28 -24.30 33.38
C PRO A 398 -14.04 -23.90 32.10
N LEU A 399 -13.32 -23.74 30.99
CA LEU A 399 -13.90 -23.36 29.69
C LEU A 399 -13.71 -24.46 28.62
N PRO A 400 -14.37 -25.63 28.74
CA PRO A 400 -14.50 -26.56 27.62
C PRO A 400 -15.23 -25.91 26.44
N ASP A 401 -15.17 -26.55 25.26
CA ASP A 401 -15.78 -25.99 24.05
C ASP A 401 -17.28 -25.70 24.17
N ARG A 402 -18.01 -26.38 25.06
CA ARG A 402 -19.44 -26.13 25.29
C ARG A 402 -19.63 -24.79 26.01
N GLU A 403 -18.92 -24.57 27.09
CA GLU A 403 -18.96 -23.36 27.92
C GLU A 403 -18.41 -22.17 27.14
N LEU A 404 -17.34 -22.37 26.37
CA LEU A 404 -16.79 -21.36 25.46
C LEU A 404 -17.86 -20.89 24.45
N ARG A 405 -18.51 -21.83 23.75
CA ARG A 405 -19.60 -21.49 22.81
C ARG A 405 -20.74 -20.74 23.50
N ARG A 406 -21.05 -21.10 24.76
CA ARG A 406 -22.09 -20.42 25.54
C ARG A 406 -21.69 -18.99 25.87
N VAL A 407 -20.44 -18.73 26.28
CA VAL A 407 -19.94 -17.36 26.49
C VAL A 407 -20.04 -16.54 25.22
N VAL A 408 -19.58 -17.06 24.08
CA VAL A 408 -19.66 -16.38 22.78
C VAL A 408 -21.10 -16.05 22.40
N GLU A 409 -22.06 -16.98 22.60
CA GLU A 409 -23.48 -16.74 22.37
C GLU A 409 -24.03 -15.61 23.25
N LEU A 410 -23.68 -15.60 24.54
CA LEU A 410 -24.15 -14.59 25.49
C LEU A 410 -23.59 -13.21 25.17
N VAL A 411 -22.30 -13.11 24.81
CA VAL A 411 -21.67 -11.86 24.37
C VAL A 411 -22.33 -11.32 23.09
N GLY A 412 -22.67 -12.20 22.16
CA GLY A 412 -23.42 -11.81 20.96
C GLY A 412 -24.82 -11.26 21.23
N ARG A 413 -25.37 -11.48 22.43
CA ARG A 413 -26.71 -11.05 22.85
C ARG A 413 -26.74 -9.85 23.80
N SER A 414 -25.61 -9.50 24.43
CA SER A 414 -25.52 -8.46 25.49
C SER A 414 -25.34 -7.03 24.97
N GLY A 415 -25.36 -6.82 23.65
CA GLY A 415 -25.08 -5.50 23.03
C GLY A 415 -23.62 -5.02 23.20
N ALA A 416 -22.75 -5.83 23.81
CA ALA A 416 -21.35 -5.49 24.05
C ALA A 416 -20.57 -5.25 22.76
N LEU A 417 -20.76 -6.10 21.74
CA LEU A 417 -20.10 -5.95 20.44
C LEU A 417 -20.46 -4.63 19.76
N ASP A 418 -21.72 -4.22 19.82
CA ASP A 418 -22.19 -2.94 19.25
C ASP A 418 -21.60 -1.74 20.00
N ARG A 419 -21.47 -1.85 21.34
CA ARG A 419 -20.81 -0.82 22.15
C ARG A 419 -19.34 -0.66 21.76
N VAL A 420 -18.57 -1.75 21.69
CA VAL A 420 -17.16 -1.71 21.31
C VAL A 420 -16.97 -1.15 19.89
N ASN A 421 -17.81 -1.56 18.93
CA ASN A 421 -17.77 -1.03 17.56
C ASN A 421 -18.03 0.49 17.50
N ARG A 422 -18.99 1.00 18.29
CA ARG A 422 -19.25 2.44 18.36
C ARG A 422 -18.06 3.20 18.94
N GLU A 423 -17.49 2.73 20.04
CA GLU A 423 -16.34 3.37 20.67
C GLU A 423 -15.09 3.34 19.77
N ALA A 424 -14.86 2.23 19.05
CA ALA A 424 -13.80 2.14 18.05
C ALA A 424 -14.02 3.13 16.89
N THR A 425 -15.28 3.30 16.46
CA THR A 425 -15.65 4.30 15.43
C THR A 425 -15.42 5.72 15.94
N ASP A 426 -15.76 6.02 17.19
CA ASP A 426 -15.55 7.34 17.81
C ASP A 426 -14.05 7.68 17.90
N LEU A 427 -13.20 6.69 18.18
CA LEU A 427 -11.73 6.83 18.14
C LEU A 427 -11.23 7.14 16.73
N VAL A 428 -11.74 6.46 15.70
CA VAL A 428 -11.42 6.78 14.30
C VAL A 428 -11.82 8.21 13.96
N GLN A 429 -13.01 8.65 14.36
CA GLN A 429 -13.44 10.04 14.16
C GLN A 429 -12.56 11.04 14.91
N ALA A 430 -12.06 10.68 16.10
CA ALA A 430 -11.07 11.48 16.82
C ALA A 430 -9.75 11.56 16.05
N ALA A 431 -9.27 10.44 15.48
CA ALA A 431 -8.07 10.41 14.66
C ALA A 431 -8.21 11.29 13.41
N LEU A 432 -9.37 11.24 12.72
CA LEU A 432 -9.63 12.07 11.54
C LEU A 432 -9.60 13.56 11.85
N ARG A 433 -10.13 13.99 13.01
CA ARG A 433 -10.05 15.39 13.47
C ARG A 433 -8.62 15.86 13.69
N GLU A 434 -7.69 14.98 14.08
CA GLU A 434 -6.27 15.34 14.21
C GLU A 434 -5.60 15.60 12.85
N LEU A 435 -6.21 15.18 11.73
CA LEU A 435 -5.74 15.49 10.38
C LEU A 435 -6.33 16.81 9.83
N GLU A 436 -7.18 17.49 10.59
CA GLU A 436 -7.78 18.77 10.22
C GLU A 436 -6.92 19.96 10.67
N GLY A 437 -6.88 21.02 9.85
CA GLY A 437 -6.17 22.26 10.19
C GLY A 437 -4.65 22.18 10.14
N VAL A 438 -4.08 21.07 9.65
CA VAL A 438 -2.63 20.85 9.51
C VAL A 438 -2.31 20.59 8.05
N ASP A 439 -1.19 21.13 7.57
CA ASP A 439 -0.69 20.83 6.22
C ASP A 439 -0.14 19.40 6.18
N LEU A 440 -0.84 18.54 5.43
CA LEU A 440 -0.55 17.12 5.25
C LEU A 440 -0.57 16.77 3.75
N ASP A 441 0.01 17.67 2.94
CA ASP A 441 -0.01 17.63 1.50
C ASP A 441 0.30 16.23 0.93
N GLY A 442 -0.63 15.73 0.11
CA GLY A 442 -0.47 14.46 -0.60
C GLY A 442 -0.59 13.17 0.23
N VAL A 443 -0.82 13.24 1.55
CA VAL A 443 -0.99 12.03 2.41
C VAL A 443 -2.25 12.02 3.26
N LYS A 444 -2.90 13.17 3.48
CA LYS A 444 -4.13 13.28 4.30
C LYS A 444 -5.22 12.29 3.92
N ALA A 445 -5.55 12.21 2.63
CA ALA A 445 -6.61 11.33 2.13
C ALA A 445 -6.29 9.85 2.42
N THR A 446 -5.03 9.44 2.20
CA THR A 446 -4.60 8.06 2.46
C THR A 446 -4.60 7.74 3.96
N LEU A 447 -4.20 8.68 4.82
CA LEU A 447 -4.33 8.49 6.28
C LEU A 447 -5.80 8.37 6.70
N ALA A 448 -6.69 9.18 6.13
CA ALA A 448 -8.12 9.05 6.41
C ALA A 448 -8.68 7.69 5.99
N GLU A 449 -8.39 7.24 4.76
CA GLU A 449 -8.77 5.92 4.25
C GLU A 449 -8.24 4.78 5.14
N ILE A 450 -6.99 4.90 5.62
CA ILE A 450 -6.41 3.94 6.55
C ILE A 450 -7.23 3.88 7.84
N ALA A 451 -7.49 5.02 8.47
CA ALA A 451 -8.24 5.09 9.73
C ALA A 451 -9.66 4.51 9.58
N GLU A 452 -10.36 4.83 8.50
CA GLU A 452 -11.70 4.30 8.21
C GLU A 452 -11.67 2.78 7.97
N SER A 453 -10.66 2.28 7.24
CA SER A 453 -10.51 0.83 6.97
C SER A 453 -10.26 -0.01 8.23
N VAL A 454 -9.86 0.61 9.34
CA VAL A 454 -9.65 -0.11 10.60
C VAL A 454 -10.96 -0.67 11.14
N VAL A 455 -12.04 0.11 11.05
CA VAL A 455 -13.38 -0.24 11.54
C VAL A 455 -14.30 -0.81 10.45
N ASP A 456 -14.02 -0.51 9.17
CA ASP A 456 -14.74 -1.11 8.04
C ASP A 456 -14.11 -2.43 7.59
N ARG A 457 -14.51 -3.54 8.20
CA ARG A 457 -14.10 -4.90 7.79
C ARG A 457 -15.23 -5.65 7.10
N SER A 458 -15.84 -4.99 6.12
CA SER A 458 -16.74 -5.57 5.10
C SER A 458 -15.99 -6.19 3.90
N ALA A 459 -14.65 -6.12 3.88
CA ALA A 459 -13.80 -6.44 2.73
C ALA A 459 -12.78 -7.55 3.01
#